data_AF-A0A0C2D8J6-F1
#
_entry.id   AF-A0A0C2D8J6-F1
#
_cell.length_a   1.000
_cell.length_b   1.000
_cell.length_c   1.000
_cell.angle_alpha   90.00
_cell.angle_beta   90.00
_cell.angle_gamma   90.00
#
_symmetry.space_group_name_H-M   'P 1'
#
loop_
_entity.id
_entity.type
_entity.pdbx_description
1 polymer ?
#
loop_
_entity_poly.entity_id
_entity_poly.type
_entity_poly.pdbx_seq_one_letter_code
_entity_poly.pdbx_strand_id
1 'polypeptide(L)'
;MSCADHYETLGIHPDATADEIRRAYKKKIRDAHPDKPGGDTEQARLLDEARRTLLDPIARAEFDARRLSGDLIDDAIGALADVGERAVERLGVTLQARGRDLVGILRGKASDAIRRRK
;
A
#
# COMPACT_ATOMS: atom_id res chain seq x y z
N MET A 1 -0.72 1.03 4.11
CA MET A 1 -0.86 -0.18 3.26
C MET A 1 -2.13 -0.01 2.46
N SER A 2 -2.16 1.03 1.63
CA SER A 2 -3.34 1.49 0.90
C SER A 2 -3.38 0.82 -0.48
N CYS A 3 -4.60 0.49 -0.91
CA CYS A 3 -5.01 0.18 -2.30
C CYS A 3 -4.00 -0.62 -3.14
N ALA A 4 -4.17 -1.94 -3.20
CA ALA A 4 -3.37 -2.86 -4.01
C ALA A 4 -2.94 -2.24 -5.35
N ASP A 5 -1.67 -1.90 -5.46
CA ASP A 5 -1.15 -1.24 -6.66
C ASP A 5 -1.32 -2.22 -7.83
N HIS A 6 -2.05 -1.81 -8.86
CA HIS A 6 -2.31 -2.63 -10.04
C HIS A 6 -0.98 -3.04 -10.72
N TYR A 7 0.03 -2.20 -10.62
CA TYR A 7 1.38 -2.49 -11.12
C TYR A 7 2.05 -3.60 -10.32
N GLU A 8 1.97 -3.56 -8.98
CA GLU A 8 2.47 -4.63 -8.10
C GLU A 8 1.68 -5.94 -8.28
N THR A 9 0.36 -5.82 -8.43
CA THR A 9 -0.55 -6.94 -8.67
C THR A 9 -0.19 -7.67 -9.96
N LEU A 10 0.24 -6.97 -11.01
CA LEU A 10 0.79 -7.58 -12.23
C LEU A 10 2.30 -7.87 -12.16
N GLY A 11 3.02 -7.30 -11.19
CA GLY A 11 4.47 -7.43 -11.03
C GLY A 11 5.26 -6.75 -12.15
N ILE A 12 4.81 -5.56 -12.55
CA ILE A 12 5.37 -4.78 -13.66
C ILE A 12 5.69 -3.35 -13.20
N HIS A 13 6.53 -2.65 -13.98
CA HIS A 13 6.86 -1.25 -13.73
C HIS A 13 5.70 -0.32 -14.16
N PRO A 14 5.51 0.86 -13.51
CA PRO A 14 4.56 1.87 -13.95
C PRO A 14 4.75 2.34 -15.40
N ASP A 15 5.97 2.25 -15.94
CA ASP A 15 6.28 2.59 -17.35
C ASP A 15 6.02 1.43 -18.32
N ALA A 16 5.43 0.32 -17.86
CA ALA A 16 5.18 -0.83 -18.70
C ALA A 16 4.26 -0.49 -19.88
N THR A 17 4.65 -1.02 -21.04
CA THR A 17 3.87 -0.95 -22.29
C THR A 17 2.62 -1.82 -22.21
N ALA A 18 1.63 -1.53 -23.06
CA ALA A 18 0.40 -2.34 -23.14
C ALA A 18 0.68 -3.83 -23.41
N ASP A 19 1.73 -4.14 -24.18
CA ASP A 19 2.12 -5.52 -24.45
C ASP A 19 2.73 -6.22 -23.24
N GLU A 20 3.52 -5.50 -22.43
CA GLU A 20 4.06 -6.03 -21.17
C GLU A 20 2.94 -6.32 -20.17
N ILE A 21 1.97 -5.42 -20.06
CA ILE A 21 0.77 -5.59 -19.22
C ILE A 21 0.02 -6.87 -19.63
N ARG A 22 -0.23 -7.07 -20.93
CA ARG A 22 -0.91 -8.28 -21.44
C ARG A 22 -0.11 -9.55 -21.17
N ARG A 23 1.21 -9.51 -21.35
CA ARG A 23 2.10 -10.66 -21.09
C ARG A 23 2.11 -11.03 -19.61
N ALA A 24 2.25 -10.05 -18.73
CA ALA A 24 2.25 -10.25 -17.29
C ALA A 24 0.93 -10.83 -16.78
N TYR A 25 -0.20 -10.28 -17.25
CA TYR A 25 -1.53 -10.80 -16.94
C TYR A 25 -1.68 -12.28 -17.34
N LYS A 26 -1.34 -12.63 -18.60
CA LYS A 26 -1.44 -14.02 -19.08
C LYS A 26 -0.60 -14.99 -18.24
N LYS A 27 0.57 -14.56 -17.78
CA LYS A 27 1.43 -15.37 -16.91
C LYS A 27 0.77 -15.60 -15.54
N LYS A 28 0.31 -14.54 -14.89
CA LYS A 28 -0.26 -14.63 -13.53
C LYS A 28 -1.63 -15.30 -13.49
N ILE A 29 -2.53 -15.03 -14.45
CA ILE A 29 -3.87 -15.61 -14.45
C ILE A 29 -3.83 -17.12 -14.65
N ARG A 30 -2.85 -17.62 -15.41
CA ARG A 30 -2.64 -19.06 -15.58
C ARG A 30 -2.38 -19.75 -14.25
N ASP A 31 -1.75 -19.07 -13.29
CA ASP A 31 -1.41 -19.66 -12.00
C ASP A 31 -2.52 -19.44 -10.96
N ALA A 32 -3.27 -18.34 -11.07
CA ALA A 32 -4.38 -17.99 -10.18
C ALA A 32 -5.77 -18.54 -10.58
N HIS A 33 -5.92 -19.13 -11.77
CA HIS A 33 -7.23 -19.54 -12.30
C HIS A 33 -7.99 -20.52 -11.37
N PRO A 34 -9.30 -20.34 -11.13
CA PRO A 34 -10.08 -21.18 -10.20
C PRO A 34 -10.14 -22.65 -10.62
N ASP A 35 -10.03 -22.95 -11.92
CA ASP A 35 -9.97 -24.33 -12.43
C ASP A 35 -8.66 -25.06 -12.11
N LYS A 36 -7.64 -24.36 -11.58
CA LYS A 36 -6.40 -25.00 -11.14
C LYS A 36 -6.50 -25.41 -9.67
N PRO A 37 -5.91 -26.57 -9.30
CA PRO A 37 -5.76 -26.94 -7.90
C PRO A 37 -4.87 -25.91 -7.19
N GLY A 38 -5.42 -25.23 -6.18
CA GLY A 38 -4.77 -24.12 -5.49
C GLY A 38 -4.98 -22.73 -6.12
N GLY A 39 -5.89 -22.61 -7.09
CA GLY A 39 -6.32 -21.34 -7.65
C GLY A 39 -7.02 -20.46 -6.60
N ASP A 40 -6.91 -19.15 -6.80
CA ASP A 40 -7.49 -18.14 -5.91
C ASP A 40 -8.34 -17.20 -6.75
N THR A 41 -9.66 -17.34 -6.60
CA THR A 41 -10.66 -16.54 -7.30
C THR A 41 -10.49 -15.05 -7.03
N GLU A 42 -10.06 -14.66 -5.83
CA GLU A 42 -9.87 -13.26 -5.50
C GLU A 42 -8.61 -12.71 -6.16
N GLN A 43 -7.53 -13.48 -6.19
CA GLN A 43 -6.34 -13.10 -6.96
C GLN A 43 -6.64 -12.98 -8.45
N ALA A 44 -7.38 -13.93 -9.02
CA ALA A 44 -7.80 -13.85 -10.42
C ALA A 44 -8.61 -12.58 -10.70
N ARG A 45 -9.53 -12.22 -9.80
CA ARG A 45 -10.32 -10.98 -9.90
C ARG A 45 -9.45 -9.73 -9.83
N LEU A 46 -8.48 -9.67 -8.91
CA LEU A 46 -7.55 -8.53 -8.79
C LEU A 46 -6.67 -8.38 -10.04
N LEU A 47 -6.23 -9.49 -10.63
CA LEU A 47 -5.47 -9.50 -11.88
C LEU A 47 -6.31 -8.96 -13.06
N ASP A 48 -7.58 -9.33 -13.13
CA ASP A 48 -8.50 -8.84 -14.17
C ASP A 48 -8.79 -7.35 -14.01
N GLU A 49 -9.02 -6.89 -12.79
CA GLU A 49 -9.21 -5.47 -12.47
C GLU A 49 -7.98 -4.65 -12.85
N ALA A 50 -6.78 -5.11 -12.43
CA ALA A 50 -5.52 -4.45 -12.77
C ALA A 50 -5.31 -4.36 -14.28
N ARG A 51 -5.55 -5.45 -15.02
CA ARG A 51 -5.45 -5.43 -16.48
C ARG A 51 -6.43 -4.46 -17.11
N ARG A 52 -7.69 -4.44 -16.65
CA ARG A 52 -8.74 -3.58 -17.23
C ARG A 52 -8.39 -2.11 -17.06
N THR A 53 -7.96 -1.72 -15.86
CA THR A 53 -7.58 -0.34 -15.56
C THR A 53 -6.33 0.08 -16.32
N LEU A 54 -5.30 -0.76 -16.39
CA LEU A 54 -4.00 -0.39 -16.99
C LEU A 54 -3.98 -0.44 -18.52
N LEU A 55 -4.90 -1.16 -19.17
CA LEU A 55 -5.01 -1.19 -20.64
C LEU A 55 -5.89 -0.07 -21.22
N ASP A 56 -6.78 0.51 -20.42
CA ASP A 56 -7.56 1.67 -20.82
C ASP A 56 -6.75 2.95 -20.52
N PRO A 57 -6.36 3.74 -21.54
CA PRO A 57 -5.56 4.95 -21.33
C PRO A 57 -6.21 5.97 -20.40
N ILE A 58 -7.55 6.10 -20.43
CA ILE A 58 -8.28 7.06 -19.59
C ILE A 58 -8.29 6.55 -18.15
N ALA A 59 -8.68 5.29 -17.95
CA ALA A 59 -8.71 4.70 -16.61
C ALA A 59 -7.32 4.63 -15.98
N ARG A 60 -6.27 4.37 -16.78
CA ARG A 60 -4.87 4.41 -16.32
C ARG A 60 -4.47 5.82 -15.87
N ALA A 61 -4.80 6.85 -16.64
CA ALA A 61 -4.49 8.22 -16.27
C ALA A 61 -5.22 8.65 -14.99
N GLU A 62 -6.49 8.29 -14.83
CA GLU A 62 -7.26 8.55 -13.59
C GLU A 62 -6.69 7.79 -12.39
N PHE A 63 -6.31 6.53 -12.60
CA PHE A 63 -5.65 5.70 -11.59
C PHE A 63 -4.31 6.30 -11.15
N ASP A 64 -3.46 6.67 -12.11
CA ASP A 64 -2.14 7.26 -11.86
C ASP A 64 -2.28 8.61 -11.14
N ALA A 65 -3.23 9.47 -11.55
CA ALA A 65 -3.51 10.74 -10.89
C ALA A 65 -3.95 10.57 -9.43
N ARG A 66 -4.79 9.57 -9.16
CA ARG A 66 -5.21 9.23 -7.79
C ARG A 66 -4.07 8.61 -6.97
N ARG A 67 -3.19 7.84 -7.60
CA ARG A 67 -2.00 7.26 -6.95
C ARG A 67 -1.05 8.36 -6.50
N LEU A 68 -0.73 9.30 -7.40
CA LEU A 68 0.10 10.47 -7.13
C LEU A 68 -0.46 11.36 -6.02
N SER A 69 -1.77 11.57 -5.97
CA SER A 69 -2.37 12.37 -4.89
C SER A 69 -2.34 11.65 -3.54
N GLY A 70 -2.45 10.32 -3.51
CA GLY A 70 -2.23 9.50 -2.32
C GLY A 70 -0.79 9.59 -1.83
N ASP A 71 0.18 9.43 -2.74
CA ASP A 71 1.61 9.50 -2.44
C ASP A 71 1.98 10.88 -1.83
N LEU A 72 1.46 11.97 -2.39
CA LEU A 72 1.67 13.33 -1.86
C LEU A 72 1.09 13.54 -0.46
N ILE A 73 -0.05 12.92 -0.16
CA ILE A 73 -0.67 12.99 1.17
C ILE A 73 0.16 12.19 2.17
N ASP A 74 0.61 10.99 1.81
CA ASP A 74 1.44 10.15 2.67
C ASP A 74 2.80 10.82 2.95
N ASP A 75 3.43 11.43 1.94
CA ASP A 75 4.66 12.23 2.08
C ASP A 75 4.45 13.45 3.00
N ALA A 76 3.34 14.18 2.84
CA ALA A 76 3.02 15.33 3.68
C ALA A 76 2.77 14.92 5.14
N ILE A 77 2.08 13.80 5.37
CA ILE A 77 1.88 13.24 6.71
C ILE A 77 3.22 12.85 7.33
N GLY A 78 4.10 12.19 6.56
CA GLY A 78 5.45 11.85 7.00
C GLY A 78 6.26 13.09 7.41
N ALA A 79 6.28 14.11 6.56
CA ALA A 79 6.99 15.36 6.85
C ALA A 79 6.46 16.07 8.11
N LEU A 80 5.14 16.06 8.33
CA LEU A 80 4.53 16.62 9.54
C LEU A 80 4.85 15.79 10.79
N ALA A 81 4.87 14.46 10.68
CA ALA A 81 5.26 13.59 11.79
C ALA A 81 6.72 13.83 12.21
N ASP A 82 7.64 13.94 11.25
CA ASP A 82 9.06 14.27 11.51
C ASP A 82 9.23 15.62 12.20
N VAL A 83 8.48 16.64 11.77
CA VAL A 83 8.51 17.97 12.42
C VAL A 83 7.99 17.87 13.86
N GLY A 84 6.91 17.12 14.08
CA GLY A 84 6.37 16.88 15.41
C GLY A 84 7.35 16.17 16.34
N GLU A 85 8.03 15.12 15.85
CA GLU A 85 9.03 14.38 16.62
C GLU A 85 10.23 15.27 17.00
N ARG A 86 10.76 16.04 16.04
CA ARG A 86 11.83 17.00 16.30
C ARG A 86 11.41 18.10 17.28
N ALA A 87 10.17 18.56 17.21
CA ALA A 87 9.65 19.56 18.14
C ALA A 87 9.54 19.02 19.57
N VAL A 88 9.06 17.78 19.73
CA VAL A 88 9.00 17.08 21.02
C VAL A 88 10.40 16.89 21.62
N GLU A 89 11.37 16.45 20.82
CA GLU A 89 12.76 16.28 21.23
C GLU A 89 13.42 17.62 21.63
N ARG A 90 13.27 18.64 20.78
CA ARG A 90 13.91 19.95 20.98
C ARG A 90 13.32 20.75 22.13
N LEU A 91 12.02 20.64 22.37
CA LEU A 91 11.35 21.32 23.47
C LEU A 91 11.38 20.51 24.77
N GLY A 92 11.90 19.28 24.76
CA GLY A 92 11.96 18.40 25.93
C GLY A 92 10.59 18.14 26.55
N VAL A 93 9.51 18.31 25.79
CA VAL A 93 8.14 18.17 26.32
C VAL A 93 7.78 16.70 26.28
N THR A 94 7.72 16.08 27.46
CA THR A 94 6.96 14.84 27.58
C THR A 94 5.48 15.20 27.39
N LEU A 95 4.83 14.63 26.36
CA LEU A 95 3.38 14.70 26.18
C LEU A 95 2.70 13.91 27.31
N GLN A 96 2.71 14.49 28.51
CA GLN A 96 1.97 13.99 29.66
C GLN A 96 0.49 14.33 29.46
N ALA A 97 -0.26 13.46 28.79
CA ALA A 97 -1.70 13.49 28.96
C ALA A 97 -2.03 12.96 30.36
N ARG A 98 -2.28 13.88 31.32
CA ARG A 98 -2.79 13.58 32.66
C ARG A 98 -2.01 12.47 33.38
N GLY A 99 -0.69 12.65 33.52
CA GLY A 99 0.14 11.77 34.35
C GLY A 99 0.31 10.33 33.84
N ARG A 100 0.07 10.07 32.55
CA ARG A 100 0.42 8.80 31.90
C ARG A 100 1.32 9.04 30.72
N ASP A 101 2.45 8.34 30.69
CA ASP A 101 3.37 8.30 29.55
C ASP A 101 2.70 7.60 28.36
N LEU A 102 2.13 8.41 27.46
CA LEU A 102 1.47 7.92 26.26
C LEU A 102 2.46 7.25 25.29
N VAL A 103 3.71 7.71 25.26
CA VAL A 103 4.75 7.13 24.39
C VAL A 103 5.11 5.73 24.88
N GLY A 104 5.25 5.54 26.20
CA GLY A 104 5.42 4.23 26.83
C GLY A 104 4.24 3.28 26.56
N ILE A 105 3.00 3.77 26.63
CA ILE A 105 1.79 2.97 26.33
C ILE A 105 1.75 2.54 24.86
N LEU A 106 2.07 3.45 23.92
CA LEU A 106 2.09 3.14 22.50
C LEU A 106 3.20 2.13 22.15
N ARG A 107 4.39 2.29 22.73
CA ARG A 107 5.51 1.34 22.58
C ARG A 107 5.18 -0.05 23.15
N GLY A 108 4.47 -0.10 24.27
CA GLY A 108 3.98 -1.36 24.87
C GLY A 108 2.94 -2.07 24.00
N LYS A 109 1.94 -1.34 23.50
CA LYS A 109 0.89 -1.91 22.62
C LYS A 109 1.43 -2.41 21.28
N ALA A 110 2.41 -1.71 20.69
CA ALA A 110 3.07 -2.16 19.48
C ALA A 110 3.83 -3.48 19.70
N SER A 111 4.50 -3.62 20.84
CA SER A 111 5.24 -4.83 21.21
C SER A 111 4.32 -6.03 21.47
N ASP A 112 3.16 -5.81 22.10
CA ASP A 112 2.15 -6.86 22.34
C ASP A 112 1.44 -7.30 21.05
N ALA A 113 1.21 -6.38 20.11
CA ALA A 113 0.60 -6.70 18.81
C ALA A 113 1.50 -7.59 17.94
N ILE A 114 2.83 -7.39 18.02
CA ILE A 114 3.81 -8.21 17.30
C ILE A 114 3.91 -9.61 17.92
N ARG A 115 3.77 -9.74 19.25
CA ARG A 115 3.87 -11.02 19.96
C ARG A 115 2.65 -11.94 19.78
N ARG A 116 1.46 -11.39 19.52
CA ARG A 116 0.22 -12.16 19.28
C ARG A 116 0.05 -12.70 17.85
N ARG A 117 1.03 -12.48 16.96
CA ARG A 117 1.07 -13.01 15.58
C ARG A 117 2.07 -14.16 15.38
N LYS A 118 2.66 -14.68 16.45
CA LYS A 118 3.37 -15.97 16.47
C LYS A 118 2.49 -17.03 17.11
#